data_AF-A0A2N1TBW3-F1
#
_entry.id   AF-A0A2N1TBW3-F1
#
_cell.length_a   1.000
_cell.length_b   1.000
_cell.length_c   1.000
_cell.angle_alpha   90.00
_cell.angle_beta   90.00
_cell.angle_gamma   90.00
#
_symmetry.space_group_name_H-M   'P 1'
#
loop_
_entity.id
_entity.type
_entity.pdbx_description
1 polymer ?
#
loop_
_entity_poly.entity_id
_entity_poly.type
_entity_poly.pdbx_seq_one_letter_code
_entity_poly.pdbx_strand_id
1 'polypeptide(L)'
;MRFLKDSIGTWWISIVTGMIIFVSLSAFAVDFGKINDPYAGFNTLRANYHDEMNKYFNEKLEKLVEMVENDEMFYDRAEFSTPVNNNGITDASMCTADNVSSYCVSMGALDVYMTYVRTLTQVQETLDIDPEIVIQDLSVQSLMGDTTSRNNEIAQEIIEAEEIMEATMAAYNEFRMAYPMHIQYQEVLENLIAYRRKLRDLQFEVNRFPGKFINTTTLECR
;
A
#
# COMPACT_ATOMS: atom_id res chain seq x y z
N MET A 1 -12.25 4.84 52.32
CA MET A 1 -11.23 4.12 51.50
C MET A 1 -11.76 3.42 50.25
N ARG A 2 -13.06 3.09 50.12
CA ARG A 2 -13.60 2.49 48.87
C ARG A 2 -13.65 3.48 47.68
N PHE A 3 -14.01 4.74 47.92
CA PHE A 3 -14.07 5.78 46.88
C PHE A 3 -12.75 6.06 46.14
N LEU A 4 -11.60 5.88 46.79
CA LEU A 4 -10.29 6.07 46.14
C LEU A 4 -9.91 4.91 45.22
N LYS A 5 -10.44 3.69 45.45
CA LYS A 5 -10.16 2.52 44.61
C LYS A 5 -10.92 2.59 43.28
N ASP A 6 -12.15 3.08 43.31
CA ASP A 6 -12.99 3.16 42.10
C ASP A 6 -12.55 4.29 41.17
N SER A 7 -11.98 5.37 41.72
CA SER A 7 -11.47 6.49 40.92
C SER A 7 -10.15 6.16 40.21
N ILE A 8 -9.30 5.30 40.77
CA ILE A 8 -8.06 4.87 40.09
C ILE A 8 -8.38 3.97 38.89
N GLY A 9 -9.39 3.11 38.99
CA GLY A 9 -9.79 2.22 37.91
C GLY A 9 -10.29 2.95 36.65
N THR A 10 -11.07 4.01 36.82
CA THR A 10 -11.60 4.78 35.68
C THR A 10 -10.53 5.57 34.95
N TRP A 11 -9.54 6.13 35.66
CA TRP A 11 -8.41 6.82 35.03
C TRP A 11 -7.53 5.89 34.19
N TRP A 12 -7.27 4.67 34.66
CA TRP A 12 -6.51 3.68 33.89
C TRP A 12 -7.22 3.27 32.61
N ILE A 13 -8.54 3.07 32.66
CA ILE A 13 -9.34 2.74 31.47
C ILE A 13 -9.29 3.89 30.47
N SER A 14 -9.45 5.15 30.89
CA SER A 14 -9.37 6.30 29.98
C SER A 14 -7.99 6.48 29.34
N ILE A 15 -6.91 6.21 30.08
CA ILE A 15 -5.53 6.26 29.54
C ILE A 15 -5.31 5.14 28.53
N VAL A 16 -5.77 3.93 28.81
CA VAL A 16 -5.63 2.79 27.89
C VAL A 16 -6.47 3.01 26.63
N THR A 17 -7.71 3.48 26.75
CA THR A 17 -8.54 3.81 25.57
C THR A 17 -7.95 4.97 24.78
N GLY A 18 -7.40 5.99 25.45
CA GLY A 18 -6.70 7.10 24.80
C GLY A 18 -5.43 6.67 24.07
N MET A 19 -4.64 5.76 24.66
CA MET A 19 -3.48 5.17 23.99
C MET A 19 -3.87 4.28 22.83
N ILE A 20 -4.95 3.49 22.92
CA ILE A 20 -5.42 2.68 21.80
C ILE A 20 -5.85 3.57 20.63
N ILE A 21 -6.58 4.66 20.90
CA ILE A 21 -6.98 5.63 19.86
C ILE A 21 -5.75 6.32 19.25
N PHE A 22 -4.76 6.71 20.07
CA PHE A 22 -3.55 7.37 19.58
C PHE A 22 -2.63 6.41 18.81
N VAL A 23 -2.54 5.15 19.24
CA VAL A 23 -1.75 4.11 18.57
C VAL A 23 -2.40 3.68 17.26
N SER A 24 -3.73 3.59 17.20
CA SER A 24 -4.46 3.35 15.95
C SER A 24 -4.30 4.49 14.94
N LEU A 25 -4.11 5.73 15.41
CA LEU A 25 -3.79 6.88 14.56
C LEU A 25 -2.30 6.93 14.15
N SER A 26 -1.39 6.36 14.95
CA SER A 26 0.06 6.33 14.64
C SER A 26 0.53 5.07 13.90
N ALA A 27 -0.33 4.06 13.72
CA ALA A 27 0.03 2.83 13.02
C ALA A 27 0.33 3.06 11.52
N PHE A 28 -0.04 4.22 10.99
CA PHE A 28 0.35 4.69 9.68
C PHE A 28 1.23 5.92 9.89
N ALA A 29 2.55 5.75 9.93
CA ALA A 29 3.51 6.86 10.02
C ALA A 29 3.60 7.61 8.67
N VAL A 30 2.47 8.10 8.19
CA VAL A 30 2.38 9.08 7.10
C VAL A 30 2.68 10.44 7.74
N ASP A 31 3.47 11.28 7.08
CA ASP A 31 3.76 12.63 7.60
C ASP A 31 2.56 13.54 7.30
N PHE A 32 1.45 13.29 8.00
CA PHE A 32 0.21 14.05 7.88
C PHE A 32 0.43 15.56 8.17
N GLY A 33 1.54 15.93 8.81
CA GLY A 33 1.87 17.32 9.10
C GLY A 33 1.93 18.20 7.86
N LYS A 34 2.38 17.66 6.72
CA LYS A 34 2.50 18.44 5.46
C LYS A 34 1.20 18.60 4.69
N ILE A 35 0.29 17.64 4.82
CA ILE A 35 -1.03 17.65 4.16
C ILE A 35 -2.06 18.41 5.00
N ASN A 36 -1.82 18.54 6.31
CA ASN A 36 -2.73 19.17 7.25
C ASN A 36 -2.42 20.65 7.53
N ASP A 37 -1.62 21.31 6.69
CA ASP A 37 -1.31 22.73 6.79
C ASP A 37 -2.24 23.57 5.89
N PRO A 38 -3.33 24.15 6.43
CA PRO A 38 -4.27 24.94 5.64
C PRO A 38 -3.67 26.28 5.15
N TYR A 39 -2.49 26.66 5.63
CA TYR A 39 -1.78 27.86 5.17
C TYR A 39 -0.86 27.57 3.98
N ALA A 40 -0.64 26.30 3.64
CA ALA A 40 0.06 25.94 2.43
C ALA A 40 -0.82 26.26 1.21
N GLY A 41 -0.23 26.89 0.18
CA GLY A 41 -0.96 27.18 -1.06
C GLY A 41 -1.43 25.89 -1.75
N PHE A 42 -2.53 25.97 -2.52
CA PHE A 42 -3.16 24.82 -3.17
C PHE A 42 -2.18 23.88 -3.89
N ASN A 43 -1.26 24.43 -4.69
CA ASN A 43 -0.26 23.64 -5.42
C ASN A 43 0.71 22.88 -4.49
N THR A 44 1.03 23.45 -3.32
CA THR A 44 1.89 22.80 -2.33
C THR A 44 1.15 21.65 -1.66
N LEU A 45 -0.11 21.86 -1.29
CA LEU A 45 -0.96 20.81 -0.73
C LEU A 45 -1.16 19.65 -1.70
N ARG A 46 -1.42 19.95 -2.97
CA ARG A 46 -1.51 18.96 -4.05
C ARG A 46 -0.22 18.14 -4.16
N ALA A 47 0.94 18.79 -4.23
CA ALA A 47 2.22 18.08 -4.30
C ALA A 47 2.44 17.19 -3.07
N ASN A 48 2.21 17.71 -1.87
CA ASN A 48 2.36 16.96 -0.62
C ASN A 48 1.43 15.72 -0.57
N TYR A 49 0.19 15.85 -1.04
CA TYR A 49 -0.74 14.72 -1.11
C TYR A 49 -0.21 13.60 -2.03
N HIS A 50 0.18 13.94 -3.26
CA HIS A 50 0.70 12.94 -4.20
C HIS A 50 1.99 12.30 -3.68
N ASP A 51 2.88 13.06 -3.07
CA ASP A 51 4.13 12.55 -2.50
C ASP A 51 3.88 11.56 -1.36
N GLU A 52 3.00 11.88 -0.41
CA GLU A 52 2.68 10.97 0.69
C GLU A 52 1.90 9.74 0.20
N MET A 53 1.00 9.88 -0.77
CA MET A 53 0.27 8.73 -1.34
C MET A 53 1.22 7.79 -2.07
N ASN A 54 2.14 8.33 -2.88
CA ASN A 54 3.18 7.55 -3.55
C ASN A 54 4.09 6.84 -2.54
N LYS A 55 4.54 7.56 -1.51
CA LYS A 55 5.35 6.98 -0.43
C LYS A 55 4.59 5.84 0.26
N TYR A 56 3.33 6.06 0.63
CA TYR A 56 2.50 5.05 1.28
C TYR A 56 2.37 3.77 0.44
N PHE A 57 2.01 3.87 -0.84
CA PHE A 57 1.87 2.70 -1.69
C PHE A 57 3.22 2.01 -1.97
N ASN A 58 4.30 2.77 -2.18
CA ASN A 58 5.63 2.20 -2.39
C ASN A 58 6.11 1.41 -1.17
N GLU A 59 5.93 1.94 0.04
CA GLU A 59 6.26 1.23 1.28
C GLU A 59 5.45 -0.05 1.43
N LYS A 60 4.15 -0.04 1.09
CA LYS A 60 3.30 -1.23 1.15
C LYS A 60 3.69 -2.28 0.10
N LEU A 61 4.04 -1.85 -1.11
CA LEU A 61 4.54 -2.73 -2.17
C LEU A 61 5.88 -3.37 -1.80
N GLU A 62 6.82 -2.60 -1.24
CA GLU A 62 8.11 -3.11 -0.80
C GLU A 62 7.94 -4.18 0.28
N LYS A 63 7.10 -3.92 1.29
CA LYS A 63 6.79 -4.91 2.34
C LYS A 63 6.12 -6.17 1.79
N LEU A 64 5.22 -6.02 0.82
CA LEU A 64 4.57 -7.16 0.17
C LEU A 64 5.59 -8.02 -0.58
N VAL A 65 6.48 -7.38 -1.35
CA VAL A 65 7.55 -8.06 -2.08
C VAL A 65 8.48 -8.78 -1.11
N GLU A 66 8.97 -8.09 -0.09
CA GLU A 66 9.86 -8.67 0.93
C GLU A 66 9.21 -9.87 1.62
N MET A 67 7.92 -9.77 1.95
CA MET A 67 7.17 -10.85 2.58
C MET A 67 7.03 -12.07 1.67
N VAL A 68 6.71 -11.88 0.39
CA VAL A 68 6.53 -12.97 -0.57
C VAL A 68 7.85 -13.65 -0.94
N GLU A 69 8.93 -12.89 -1.07
CA GLU A 69 10.23 -13.44 -1.45
C GLU A 69 10.95 -14.14 -0.29
N ASN A 70 10.74 -13.71 0.96
CA ASN A 70 11.50 -14.22 2.11
C ASN A 70 10.72 -15.19 3.02
N ASP A 71 9.42 -15.39 2.81
CA ASP A 71 8.59 -16.26 3.66
C ASP A 71 7.75 -17.24 2.83
N GLU A 72 8.10 -18.52 2.87
CA GLU A 72 7.36 -19.59 2.17
C GLU A 72 5.90 -19.73 2.67
N MET A 73 5.58 -19.27 3.89
CA MET A 73 4.25 -19.33 4.49
C MET A 73 3.57 -17.96 4.55
N PHE A 74 3.91 -17.04 3.66
CA PHE A 74 3.37 -15.68 3.67
C PHE A 74 1.82 -15.62 3.68
N TYR A 75 1.12 -16.60 3.09
CA TYR A 75 -0.35 -16.67 3.10
C TYR A 75 -0.95 -16.81 4.51
N ASP A 76 -0.22 -17.42 5.45
CA ASP A 76 -0.69 -17.65 6.82
C ASP A 76 -0.41 -16.45 7.74
N ARG A 77 0.31 -15.44 7.24
CA ARG A 77 0.64 -14.24 8.01
C ARG A 77 -0.58 -13.36 8.23
N ALA A 78 -0.70 -12.86 9.45
CA ALA A 78 -1.73 -11.89 9.82
C ALA A 78 -1.61 -10.62 8.98
N GLU A 79 -0.39 -10.24 8.57
CA GLU A 79 -0.11 -9.07 7.75
C GLU A 79 -0.59 -9.21 6.31
N PHE A 80 -0.69 -10.43 5.77
CA PHE A 80 -1.21 -10.70 4.43
C PHE A 80 -2.74 -10.81 4.39
N SER A 81 -3.34 -11.17 5.53
CA SER A 81 -4.76 -11.39 5.68
C SER A 81 -5.52 -10.14 6.12
N THR A 82 -6.79 -10.04 5.72
CA THR A 82 -7.70 -9.01 6.23
C THR A 82 -7.92 -9.24 7.72
N PRO A 83 -7.65 -8.27 8.60
CA PRO A 83 -7.78 -8.48 10.03
C PRO A 83 -9.26 -8.59 10.42
N VAL A 84 -9.55 -9.55 11.30
CA VAL A 84 -10.88 -9.79 11.87
C VAL A 84 -10.79 -9.79 13.39
N ASN A 85 -11.79 -9.17 14.04
CA ASN A 85 -11.88 -9.17 15.49
C ASN A 85 -12.42 -10.51 16.03
N ASN A 86 -12.54 -10.63 17.36
CA ASN A 86 -13.01 -11.85 18.03
C ASN A 86 -14.42 -12.31 17.60
N ASN A 87 -15.19 -11.44 16.95
CA ASN A 87 -16.54 -11.75 16.44
C ASN A 87 -16.51 -12.15 14.95
N GLY A 88 -15.34 -12.23 14.33
CA GLY A 88 -15.18 -12.52 12.90
C GLY A 88 -15.54 -11.33 11.99
N ILE A 89 -15.57 -10.11 12.54
CA ILE A 89 -15.91 -8.90 11.80
C ILE A 89 -14.61 -8.17 11.42
N THR A 90 -14.50 -7.72 10.17
CA THR A 90 -13.37 -6.91 9.70
C THR A 90 -13.26 -5.62 10.51
N ASP A 91 -12.06 -5.33 11.01
CA ASP A 91 -11.83 -4.20 11.91
C ASP A 91 -10.57 -3.42 11.52
N ALA A 92 -10.75 -2.18 11.09
CA ALA A 92 -9.66 -1.29 10.69
C ALA A 92 -8.71 -0.97 11.85
N SER A 93 -9.17 -1.01 13.11
CA SER A 93 -8.31 -0.74 14.27
C SER A 93 -7.24 -1.83 14.49
N MET A 94 -7.42 -2.99 13.84
CA MET A 94 -6.47 -4.08 13.86
C MET A 94 -5.47 -4.04 12.69
N CYS A 95 -5.57 -3.05 11.80
CA CYS A 95 -4.57 -2.84 10.77
C CYS A 95 -3.27 -2.32 11.38
N THR A 96 -2.18 -3.06 11.15
CA THR A 96 -0.84 -2.67 11.58
C THR A 96 -0.10 -1.94 10.45
N ALA A 97 0.98 -1.24 10.80
CA ALA A 97 1.88 -0.60 9.84
C ALA A 97 2.43 -1.57 8.77
N ASP A 98 2.54 -2.84 9.13
CA ASP A 98 3.10 -3.90 8.29
C ASP A 98 2.04 -4.69 7.54
N ASN A 99 0.74 -4.46 7.82
CA ASN A 99 -0.32 -5.13 7.11
C ASN A 99 -0.36 -4.67 5.64
N VAL A 100 -0.28 -5.63 4.73
CA VAL A 100 -0.28 -5.49 3.26
C VAL A 100 -1.57 -6.01 2.64
N SER A 101 -2.57 -6.38 3.46
CA SER A 101 -3.88 -6.76 2.95
C SER A 101 -4.53 -5.61 2.19
N SER A 102 -5.23 -5.92 1.09
CA SER A 102 -5.90 -4.89 0.28
C SER A 102 -6.83 -4.03 1.15
N TYR A 103 -7.50 -4.62 2.14
CA TYR A 103 -8.36 -3.90 3.07
C TYR A 103 -7.60 -2.84 3.88
N CYS A 104 -6.52 -3.23 4.58
CA CYS A 104 -5.76 -2.28 5.39
C CYS A 104 -5.05 -1.23 4.55
N VAL A 105 -4.57 -1.62 3.36
CA VAL A 105 -3.97 -0.67 2.42
C VAL A 105 -4.99 0.37 1.96
N SER A 106 -6.20 -0.06 1.58
CA SER A 106 -7.30 0.82 1.23
C SER A 106 -7.73 1.75 2.37
N MET A 107 -7.82 1.25 3.60
CA MET A 107 -8.18 2.08 4.76
C MET A 107 -7.13 3.16 5.03
N GLY A 108 -5.84 2.82 5.00
CA GLY A 108 -4.79 3.83 5.20
C GLY A 108 -4.71 4.85 4.05
N ALA A 109 -4.93 4.43 2.79
CA ALA A 109 -5.01 5.35 1.66
C ALA A 109 -6.21 6.31 1.81
N LEU A 110 -7.37 5.78 2.24
CA LEU A 110 -8.56 6.57 2.51
C LEU A 110 -8.31 7.60 3.62
N ASP A 111 -7.59 7.26 4.69
CA ASP A 111 -7.26 8.22 5.76
C ASP A 111 -6.42 9.39 5.25
N VAL A 112 -5.45 9.12 4.36
CA VAL A 112 -4.63 10.16 3.70
C VAL A 112 -5.50 11.04 2.80
N TYR A 113 -6.35 10.43 1.98
CA TYR A 113 -7.28 11.14 1.10
C TYR A 113 -8.27 12.02 1.88
N MET A 114 -8.90 11.48 2.93
CA MET A 114 -9.84 12.23 3.77
C MET A 114 -9.18 13.41 4.48
N THR A 115 -7.93 13.23 4.92
CA THR A 115 -7.15 14.34 5.50
C THR A 115 -6.91 15.43 4.45
N TYR A 116 -6.53 15.06 3.24
CA TYR A 116 -6.31 15.99 2.13
C TYR A 116 -7.59 16.76 1.75
N VAL A 117 -8.71 16.07 1.55
CA VAL A 117 -10.01 16.69 1.24
C VAL A 117 -10.44 17.67 2.33
N ARG A 118 -10.24 17.31 3.60
CA ARG A 118 -10.54 18.19 4.72
C ARG A 118 -9.70 19.47 4.68
N THR A 119 -8.40 19.36 4.42
CA THR A 119 -7.52 20.54 4.29
C THR A 119 -7.91 21.39 3.09
N LEU A 120 -8.20 20.79 1.94
CA LEU A 120 -8.68 21.50 0.75
C LEU A 120 -9.98 22.26 1.01
N THR A 121 -10.91 21.68 1.76
CA THR A 121 -12.16 22.34 2.16
C THR A 121 -11.87 23.55 3.05
N GLN A 122 -10.92 23.44 3.99
CA GLN A 122 -10.49 24.59 4.81
C GLN A 122 -9.87 25.69 3.94
N VAL A 123 -9.04 25.32 2.96
CA VAL A 123 -8.42 26.29 2.02
C VAL A 123 -9.48 26.98 1.16
N GLN A 124 -10.52 26.26 0.70
CA GLN A 124 -11.65 26.84 -0.02
C GLN A 124 -12.42 27.88 0.81
N GLU A 125 -12.56 27.65 2.12
CA GLU A 125 -13.23 28.56 3.05
C GLU A 125 -12.37 29.80 3.39
N THR A 126 -11.05 29.73 3.19
CA THR A 126 -10.14 30.86 3.39
C THR A 126 -9.97 31.70 2.12
N LEU A 127 -10.00 33.02 2.26
CA LEU A 127 -9.60 33.93 1.18
C LEU A 127 -8.07 33.89 1.07
N ASP A 128 -7.57 33.60 -0.14
CA ASP A 128 -6.15 33.83 -0.45
C ASP A 128 -5.92 35.33 -0.48
N ILE A 129 -5.38 35.87 0.61
CA ILE A 129 -4.85 37.22 0.61
C ILE A 129 -3.34 37.03 0.66
N ASP A 130 -2.73 36.98 -0.52
CA ASP A 130 -1.27 36.94 -0.62
C ASP A 130 -0.70 38.18 0.09
N PRO A 131 0.05 38.00 1.19
CA PRO A 131 0.58 39.12 1.97
C PRO A 131 1.64 39.91 1.22
N GLU A 132 2.20 39.40 0.11
CA GLU A 132 3.15 40.12 -0.74
C GLU A 132 2.47 41.01 -1.80
N ILE A 133 1.18 40.81 -2.09
CA ILE A 133 0.44 41.72 -2.97
C ILE A 133 0.09 42.99 -2.19
N VAL A 134 0.99 43.97 -2.30
CA VAL A 134 0.77 45.36 -1.89
C VAL A 134 -0.62 45.81 -2.37
N ILE A 135 -1.46 46.22 -1.41
CA ILE A 135 -2.90 46.58 -1.50
C ILE A 135 -3.23 47.69 -2.54
N GLN A 136 -2.27 48.13 -3.36
CA GLN A 136 -2.40 49.32 -4.19
C GLN A 136 -3.27 49.14 -5.45
N ASP A 137 -3.60 47.93 -5.92
CA ASP A 137 -4.42 47.79 -7.15
C ASP A 137 -5.26 46.50 -7.28
N LEU A 138 -5.48 45.75 -6.19
CA LEU A 138 -6.36 44.57 -6.22
C LEU A 138 -7.83 45.01 -6.30
N SER A 139 -8.41 44.97 -7.50
CA SER A 139 -9.84 45.15 -7.67
C SER A 139 -10.59 44.01 -6.97
N VAL A 140 -11.72 44.30 -6.31
CA VAL A 140 -12.59 43.26 -5.72
C VAL A 140 -12.97 42.20 -6.76
N GLN A 141 -13.08 42.62 -8.02
CA GLN A 141 -13.46 41.76 -9.14
C GLN A 141 -12.36 40.77 -9.54
N SER A 142 -11.08 41.15 -9.47
CA SER A 142 -9.97 40.22 -9.68
C SER A 142 -9.86 39.22 -8.52
N LEU A 143 -10.01 39.68 -7.28
CA LEU A 143 -9.99 38.79 -6.11
C LEU A 143 -11.10 37.71 -6.15
N MET A 144 -12.31 38.11 -6.57
CA MET A 144 -13.43 37.18 -6.75
C MET A 144 -13.20 36.20 -7.93
N GLY A 145 -12.59 36.67 -9.01
CA GLY A 145 -12.23 35.85 -10.17
C GLY A 145 -11.22 34.76 -9.80
N ASP A 146 -10.13 35.15 -9.13
CA ASP A 146 -9.05 34.24 -8.71
C ASP A 146 -9.56 33.22 -7.68
N THR A 147 -10.37 33.66 -6.71
CA THR A 147 -11.01 32.76 -5.73
C THR A 147 -11.91 31.72 -6.41
N THR A 148 -12.69 32.15 -7.42
CA THR A 148 -13.58 31.23 -8.15
C THR A 148 -12.80 30.21 -8.97
N SER A 149 -11.73 30.64 -9.66
CA SER A 149 -10.85 29.72 -10.42
C SER A 149 -10.22 28.69 -9.49
N ARG A 150 -9.60 29.14 -8.40
CA ARG A 150 -8.98 28.26 -7.41
C ARG A 150 -9.98 27.27 -6.82
N ASN A 151 -11.18 27.71 -6.47
CA ASN A 151 -12.19 26.82 -5.90
C ASN A 151 -12.68 25.77 -6.91
N ASN A 152 -12.77 26.11 -8.20
CA ASN A 152 -13.07 25.15 -9.26
C ASN A 152 -11.91 24.15 -9.45
N GLU A 153 -10.66 24.61 -9.41
CA GLU A 153 -9.48 23.74 -9.48
C GLU A 153 -9.42 22.77 -8.29
N ILE A 154 -9.72 23.23 -7.07
CA ILE A 154 -9.81 22.37 -5.89
C ILE A 154 -10.92 21.32 -6.05
N ALA A 155 -12.09 21.71 -6.55
CA ALA A 155 -13.19 20.78 -6.75
C ALA A 155 -12.85 19.70 -7.80
N GLN A 156 -12.17 20.10 -8.87
CA GLN A 156 -11.67 19.17 -9.89
C GLN A 156 -10.61 18.23 -9.31
N GLU A 157 -9.65 18.75 -8.54
CA GLU A 157 -8.59 17.96 -7.91
C GLU A 157 -9.16 16.90 -6.95
N ILE A 158 -10.22 17.21 -6.18
CA ILE A 158 -10.86 16.22 -5.31
C ILE A 158 -11.38 15.01 -6.11
N ILE A 159 -12.03 15.27 -7.25
CA ILE A 159 -12.57 14.22 -8.12
C ILE A 159 -11.42 13.41 -8.74
N GLU A 160 -10.41 14.08 -9.28
CA GLU A 160 -9.24 13.42 -9.89
C GLU A 160 -8.47 12.58 -8.85
N ALA A 161 -8.29 13.10 -7.62
CA ALA A 161 -7.63 12.41 -6.54
C ALA A 161 -8.38 11.15 -6.09
N GLU A 162 -9.72 11.17 -6.07
CA GLU A 162 -10.56 10.01 -5.78
C GLU A 162 -10.38 8.93 -6.85
N GLU A 163 -10.51 9.30 -8.14
CA GLU A 163 -10.37 8.37 -9.26
C GLU A 163 -8.97 7.72 -9.30
N ILE A 164 -7.92 8.51 -9.08
CA ILE A 164 -6.53 8.01 -9.03
C ILE A 164 -6.33 7.07 -7.84
N MET A 165 -6.87 7.40 -6.67
CA MET A 165 -6.79 6.55 -5.50
C MET A 165 -7.48 5.19 -5.75
N GLU A 166 -8.69 5.20 -6.30
CA GLU A 166 -9.42 3.96 -6.65
C GLU A 166 -8.66 3.10 -7.65
N ALA A 167 -8.15 3.71 -8.73
CA ALA A 167 -7.34 3.01 -9.73
C ALA A 167 -6.07 2.41 -9.10
N THR A 168 -5.41 3.14 -8.21
CA THR A 168 -4.20 2.67 -7.52
C THR A 168 -4.50 1.51 -6.57
N MET A 169 -5.62 1.57 -5.83
CA MET A 169 -6.06 0.45 -4.98
C MET A 169 -6.37 -0.80 -5.79
N ALA A 170 -7.02 -0.65 -6.96
CA ALA A 170 -7.30 -1.76 -7.87
C ALA A 170 -6.00 -2.39 -8.38
N ALA A 171 -5.06 -1.57 -8.86
CA ALA A 171 -3.75 -2.02 -9.33
C ALA A 171 -2.95 -2.72 -8.21
N TYR A 172 -2.97 -2.18 -6.99
CA TYR A 172 -2.34 -2.81 -5.83
C TYR A 172 -2.94 -4.19 -5.54
N ASN A 173 -4.28 -4.30 -5.55
CA ASN A 173 -4.94 -5.57 -5.30
C ASN A 173 -4.59 -6.62 -6.37
N GLU A 174 -4.57 -6.23 -7.65
CA GLU A 174 -4.12 -7.10 -8.75
C GLU A 174 -2.68 -7.55 -8.55
N PHE A 175 -1.78 -6.61 -8.23
CA PHE A 175 -0.37 -6.92 -7.97
C PHE A 175 -0.21 -7.89 -6.80
N ARG A 176 -0.93 -7.68 -5.68
CA ARG A 176 -0.91 -8.55 -4.51
C ARG A 176 -1.31 -9.99 -4.82
N MET A 177 -2.26 -10.18 -5.73
CA MET A 177 -2.68 -11.52 -6.16
C MET A 177 -1.71 -12.13 -7.19
N ALA A 178 -1.25 -11.33 -8.14
CA ALA A 178 -0.45 -11.79 -9.26
C ALA A 178 1.01 -12.09 -8.89
N TYR A 179 1.61 -11.28 -8.02
CA TYR A 179 3.04 -11.36 -7.72
C TYR A 179 3.46 -12.69 -7.08
N PRO A 180 2.75 -13.26 -6.09
CA PRO A 180 3.13 -14.56 -5.56
C PRO A 180 3.00 -15.70 -6.59
N MET A 181 2.01 -15.64 -7.47
CA MET A 181 1.91 -16.58 -8.59
C MET A 181 3.10 -16.45 -9.55
N HIS A 182 3.55 -15.21 -9.81
CA HIS A 182 4.72 -14.96 -10.65
C HIS A 182 5.98 -15.63 -10.10
N ILE A 183 6.22 -15.53 -8.79
CA ILE A 183 7.35 -16.19 -8.11
C ILE A 183 7.26 -17.72 -8.27
N GLN A 184 6.09 -18.31 -8.05
CA GLN A 184 5.90 -19.76 -8.25
C GLN A 184 6.14 -20.18 -9.71
N TYR A 185 5.70 -19.38 -10.69
CA TYR A 185 5.96 -19.66 -12.10
C TYR A 185 7.45 -19.59 -12.43
N GLN A 186 8.18 -18.64 -11.85
CA GLN A 186 9.62 -18.54 -12.01
C GLN A 186 10.32 -19.81 -11.53
N GLU A 187 9.97 -20.31 -10.34
CA GLU A 187 10.54 -21.53 -9.79
C GLU A 187 10.26 -22.76 -10.68
N VAL A 188 9.02 -22.90 -11.16
CA VAL A 188 8.64 -23.99 -12.08
C VAL A 188 9.45 -23.91 -13.38
N LEU A 189 9.63 -22.71 -13.95
CA LEU A 189 10.40 -22.51 -15.17
C LEU A 189 11.88 -22.88 -14.97
N GLU A 190 12.48 -22.47 -13.87
CA GLU A 190 13.86 -22.82 -13.52
C GLU A 190 14.03 -24.34 -13.38
N ASN A 191 13.09 -25.00 -12.71
CA ASN A 191 13.06 -26.45 -12.57
C ASN A 191 12.91 -27.17 -13.92
N LEU A 192 12.06 -26.68 -14.83
CA LEU A 192 11.91 -27.22 -16.18
C LEU A 192 13.17 -27.05 -17.03
N ILE A 193 13.85 -25.90 -16.90
CA ILE A 193 15.14 -25.67 -17.57
C ILE A 193 16.20 -26.65 -17.05
N ALA A 194 16.27 -26.85 -15.73
CA ALA A 194 17.19 -27.82 -15.13
C ALA A 194 16.89 -29.25 -15.59
N TYR A 195 15.61 -29.64 -15.64
CA TYR A 195 15.19 -30.94 -16.15
C TYR A 195 15.55 -31.13 -17.63
N ARG A 196 15.32 -30.12 -18.48
CA ARG A 196 15.72 -30.15 -19.89
C ARG A 196 17.23 -30.33 -20.08
N ARG A 197 18.05 -29.70 -19.24
CA ARG A 197 19.51 -29.88 -19.26
C ARG A 197 19.88 -31.33 -18.91
N LYS A 198 19.31 -31.88 -17.82
CA LYS A 198 19.54 -33.29 -17.42
C LYS A 198 19.11 -34.29 -18.50
N LEU A 199 17.98 -34.04 -19.17
CA LEU A 199 17.53 -34.88 -20.30
C LEU A 199 18.52 -34.84 -21.47
N ARG A 200 19.09 -33.67 -21.77
CA ARG A 200 20.11 -33.54 -22.81
C ARG A 200 21.37 -34.33 -22.45
N ASP A 201 21.81 -34.24 -21.20
CA ASP A 201 22.98 -35.00 -20.72
C ASP A 201 22.74 -36.51 -20.81
N LEU A 202 21.54 -36.97 -20.42
CA LEU A 202 21.14 -38.37 -20.58
C LEU A 202 21.08 -38.79 -22.04
N GLN A 203 20.58 -37.93 -22.93
CA GLN A 203 20.59 -38.19 -24.37
C GLN A 203 22.02 -38.33 -24.92
N PHE A 204 22.96 -37.50 -24.46
CA PHE A 204 24.38 -37.62 -24.82
C PHE A 204 24.97 -38.96 -24.36
N GLU A 205 24.70 -39.37 -23.12
CA GLU A 205 25.17 -40.67 -22.61
C GLU A 205 24.53 -41.84 -23.37
N VAL A 206 23.23 -41.82 -23.63
CA VAL A 206 22.54 -42.85 -24.43
C VAL A 206 23.10 -42.91 -25.85
N ASN A 207 23.37 -41.78 -26.48
CA ASN A 207 23.99 -41.73 -27.81
C ASN A 207 25.46 -42.20 -27.80
N ARG A 208 26.16 -42.06 -26.67
CA ARG A 208 27.52 -42.58 -26.48
C ARG A 208 27.54 -44.10 -26.41
N PHE A 209 26.49 -44.73 -25.89
CA PHE A 209 26.32 -46.17 -26.02
C PHE A 209 26.03 -46.50 -27.49
N PRO A 210 26.97 -47.11 -28.24
CA PRO A 210 26.66 -47.54 -29.59
C PRO A 210 25.52 -48.56 -29.48
N GLY A 211 24.44 -48.37 -30.26
CA GLY A 211 23.30 -49.29 -30.36
C GLY A 211 23.64 -50.70 -30.88
N LYS A 212 24.88 -51.16 -30.75
CA LYS A 212 25.40 -52.45 -31.19
C LYS A 212 25.37 -53.55 -30.11
N PHE A 213 24.72 -53.36 -28.97
CA PHE A 213 24.49 -54.45 -28.02
C PHE A 213 23.26 -55.33 -28.36
N ILE A 214 22.61 -55.13 -29.50
CA ILE A 214 21.51 -55.99 -29.98
C ILE A 214 21.93 -56.62 -31.32
N ASN A 215 22.93 -57.51 -31.25
CA ASN A 215 23.21 -58.61 -32.20
C ASN A 215 24.50 -59.39 -31.87
N THR A 216 24.95 -59.38 -30.60
CA THR A 216 25.94 -60.36 -30.12
C THR A 216 25.26 -61.56 -29.49
N THR A 217 24.30 -62.17 -30.19
CA THR A 217 24.06 -63.61 -30.04
C THR A 217 25.04 -64.29 -30.99
N THR A 218 26.26 -64.56 -30.51
CA THR A 218 27.13 -65.51 -31.21
C THR A 218 26.44 -66.87 -31.17
N LEU A 219 25.94 -67.31 -32.33
CA LEU A 219 25.33 -68.63 -32.52
C LEU A 219 26.34 -69.79 -32.55
N GLU A 220 27.61 -69.53 -32.25
CA GLU A 220 28.66 -70.55 -32.19
C GLU A 220 29.24 -70.66 -30.78
N CYS A 221 28.84 -71.70 -30.05
CA CYS A 221 29.73 -72.30 -29.05
C CYS A 221 30.80 -73.09 -29.83
N ARG A 222 32.06 -72.67 -29.74
CA ARG A 222 33.20 -73.52 -30.12
C ARG A 222 33.72 -74.30 -28.93
#